data_AF-A0A7R6WUT4-F1
#
_entry.id   AF-A0A7R6WUT4-F1
#
_cell.length_a   1.000
_cell.length_b   1.000
_cell.length_c   1.000
_cell.angle_alpha   90.00
_cell.angle_beta   90.00
_cell.angle_gamma   90.00
#
_symmetry.space_group_name_H-M   'P 1'
#
loop_
_entity.id
_entity.type
_entity.pdbx_description
1 polymer ?
#
loop_
_entity_poly.entity_id
_entity_poly.type
_entity_poly.pdbx_seq_one_letter_code
_entity_poly.pdbx_strand_id
1 'polypeptide(L)'
;MITGELRTKIDAVWNAFWAGGIANPLEVIEQITYLLFMRGLDDAELLEENRSTRTSQPMRRRIFKDGKDGIGANGGVAYTDMRWSRLKNGDAGTMFQLVSEHVFPFLRTMAEDGTAHATHMKGARFTIPSPALLVKVVDLIDKLPMQDRDTKGDLYEYMLSKIASAGQNGQFRTPRHIISLMVEMTAPTPKDIICDPACGTCGFLVAAGEYLRDNHPKLFHEQESRDHFNEGMFHGFDFDNTMLRIGSMNMTLHGV
;
A
#
# COMPACT_ATOMS: atom_id res chain seq x y z
N MET A 1 -2.08 -6.27 17.16
CA MET A 1 -2.61 -5.14 17.95
C MET A 1 -1.56 -4.03 17.99
N ILE A 2 -1.86 -2.88 17.38
CA ILE A 2 -0.94 -1.74 17.32
C ILE A 2 -0.57 -1.20 18.71
N THR A 3 0.73 -0.96 18.95
CA THR A 3 1.23 -0.39 20.21
C THR A 3 0.98 1.13 20.29
N GLY A 4 0.99 1.70 21.50
CA GLY A 4 0.83 3.14 21.70
C GLY A 4 1.93 3.99 21.01
N GLU A 5 3.15 3.47 20.92
CA GLU A 5 4.24 4.12 20.21
C GLU A 5 3.95 4.22 18.71
N LEU A 6 3.44 3.15 18.10
CA LEU A 6 3.12 3.12 16.67
C LEU A 6 1.95 4.05 16.32
N ARG A 7 0.92 4.10 17.19
CA ARG A 7 -0.15 5.09 17.06
C ARG A 7 0.39 6.51 17.04
N THR A 8 1.32 6.82 17.95
CA THR A 8 1.95 8.15 18.04
C THR A 8 2.72 8.50 16.76
N LYS A 9 3.45 7.55 16.17
CA LYS A 9 4.16 7.77 14.90
C LYS A 9 3.21 8.04 13.74
N ILE A 10 2.11 7.28 13.64
CA ILE A 10 1.08 7.54 12.62
C ILE A 10 0.42 8.90 12.83
N ASP A 11 0.05 9.22 14.08
CA ASP A 11 -0.56 10.51 14.41
C ASP A 11 0.37 11.67 14.03
N ALA A 12 1.70 11.51 14.18
CA ALA A 12 2.67 12.49 13.72
C ALA A 12 2.66 12.69 12.19
N VAL A 13 2.55 11.61 11.41
CA VAL A 13 2.42 11.69 9.94
C VAL A 13 1.12 12.43 9.59
N TRP A 14 -0.01 12.01 10.15
CA TRP A 14 -1.32 12.63 9.92
C TRP A 14 -1.31 14.13 10.24
N ASN A 15 -0.79 14.50 11.41
CA ASN A 15 -0.71 15.89 11.85
C ASN A 15 0.22 16.73 10.98
N ALA A 16 1.27 16.13 10.39
CA ALA A 16 2.14 16.82 9.44
C ALA A 16 1.37 17.22 8.17
N PHE A 17 0.56 16.31 7.61
CA PHE A 17 -0.30 16.62 6.46
C PHE A 17 -1.33 17.72 6.77
N TRP A 18 -1.99 17.62 7.93
CA TRP A 18 -2.97 18.62 8.36
C TRP A 18 -2.32 20.01 8.54
N ALA A 19 -1.19 20.08 9.23
CA ALA A 19 -0.43 21.33 9.40
C ALA A 19 0.14 21.86 8.08
N GLY A 20 0.36 20.98 7.11
CA GLY A 20 0.80 21.31 5.76
C GLY A 20 -0.30 21.81 4.82
N GLY A 21 -1.55 21.91 5.29
CA GLY A 21 -2.67 22.49 4.55
C GLY A 21 -3.57 21.48 3.82
N ILE A 22 -3.36 20.17 3.99
CA ILE A 22 -4.24 19.14 3.44
C ILE A 22 -5.32 18.81 4.48
N ALA A 23 -6.51 19.39 4.29
CA ALA A 23 -7.63 19.24 5.22
C ALA A 23 -8.53 18.03 4.93
N ASN A 24 -8.49 17.47 3.72
CA ASN A 24 -9.32 16.32 3.35
C ASN A 24 -8.70 15.01 3.87
N PRO A 25 -9.34 14.29 4.81
CA PRO A 25 -8.80 13.04 5.38
C PRO A 25 -8.56 11.94 4.34
N LEU A 26 -9.38 11.88 3.28
CA LEU A 26 -9.20 10.90 2.21
C LEU A 26 -7.92 11.18 1.42
N GLU A 27 -7.67 12.44 1.13
CA GLU A 27 -6.47 12.88 0.41
C GLU A 27 -5.21 12.60 1.23
N VAL A 28 -5.24 12.86 2.55
CA VAL A 28 -4.14 12.53 3.46
C VAL A 28 -3.79 11.04 3.38
N ILE A 29 -4.79 10.16 3.42
CA ILE A 29 -4.54 8.73 3.34
C ILE A 29 -4.04 8.32 1.97
N GLU A 30 -4.59 8.84 0.88
CA GLU A 30 -4.06 8.52 -0.45
C GLU A 30 -2.58 8.88 -0.57
N GLN A 31 -2.17 10.07 -0.12
CA GLN A 31 -0.76 10.47 -0.16
C GLN A 31 0.12 9.58 0.72
N ILE A 32 -0.32 9.23 1.95
CA ILE A 32 0.42 8.31 2.80
C ILE A 32 0.54 6.93 2.16
N THR A 33 -0.56 6.43 1.57
CA THR A 33 -0.60 5.14 0.88
C THR A 33 0.38 5.09 -0.27
N TYR A 34 0.46 6.12 -1.11
CA TYR A 34 1.43 6.18 -2.21
C TYR A 34 2.87 6.16 -1.70
N LEU A 35 3.17 6.90 -0.63
CA LEU A 35 4.52 6.92 -0.03
C LEU A 35 4.89 5.57 0.61
N LEU A 36 3.96 4.94 1.33
CA LEU A 36 4.15 3.60 1.89
C LEU A 36 4.34 2.55 0.80
N PHE A 37 3.58 2.65 -0.29
CA PHE A 37 3.73 1.76 -1.43
C PHE A 37 5.08 1.94 -2.10
N MET A 38 5.52 3.18 -2.33
CA MET A 38 6.87 3.49 -2.85
C MET A 38 7.97 2.87 -1.98
N ARG A 39 7.86 3.01 -0.66
CA ARG A 39 8.79 2.37 0.28
C ARG A 39 8.73 0.84 0.17
N GLY A 40 7.53 0.28 0.12
CA GLY A 40 7.33 -1.17 0.00
C GLY A 40 7.92 -1.76 -1.28
N LEU A 41 7.86 -1.03 -2.40
CA LEU A 41 8.51 -1.42 -3.65
C LEU A 41 10.04 -1.48 -3.50
N ASP A 42 10.64 -0.51 -2.82
CA ASP A 42 12.09 -0.51 -2.58
C ASP A 42 12.52 -1.62 -1.60
N ASP A 43 11.74 -1.85 -0.54
CA ASP A 43 11.98 -2.96 0.40
C ASP A 43 11.90 -4.32 -0.31
N ALA A 44 10.93 -4.49 -1.23
CA ALA A 44 10.80 -5.71 -2.03
C ALA A 44 11.97 -5.89 -3.01
N GLU A 45 12.41 -4.83 -3.68
CA GLU A 45 13.60 -4.87 -4.55
C GLU A 45 14.84 -5.26 -3.73
N LEU A 46 15.04 -4.65 -2.56
CA LEU A 46 16.18 -4.94 -1.67
C LEU A 46 16.16 -6.40 -1.19
N LEU A 47 14.99 -6.95 -0.88
CA LEU A 47 14.85 -8.36 -0.52
C LEU A 47 15.26 -9.29 -1.67
N GLU A 48 14.84 -8.96 -2.90
CA GLU A 48 15.18 -9.70 -4.11
C GLU A 48 16.68 -9.62 -4.45
N GLU A 49 17.28 -8.44 -4.27
CA GLU A 49 18.73 -8.21 -4.39
C GLU A 49 19.51 -9.07 -3.39
N ASN A 50 19.16 -9.00 -2.11
CA ASN A 50 19.81 -9.79 -1.05
C ASN A 50 19.68 -11.29 -1.31
N ARG A 51 18.51 -11.76 -1.79
CA ARG A 51 18.33 -13.16 -2.17
C ARG A 51 19.24 -13.51 -3.36
N SER A 52 19.24 -12.69 -4.42
CA SER A 52 20.04 -12.89 -5.62
C SER A 52 21.53 -13.02 -5.28
N THR A 53 22.06 -12.12 -4.45
CA THR A 53 23.45 -12.15 -3.96
C THR A 53 23.72 -13.40 -3.13
N ARG A 54 22.83 -13.79 -2.21
CA ARG A 54 23.03 -14.94 -1.33
C ARG A 54 22.95 -16.28 -2.08
N THR A 55 22.09 -16.39 -3.07
CA THR A 55 21.88 -17.65 -3.82
C THR A 55 22.68 -17.72 -5.12
N SER A 56 23.37 -16.64 -5.51
CA SER A 56 24.02 -16.47 -6.82
C SER A 56 23.09 -16.77 -8.01
N GLN A 57 21.79 -16.51 -7.84
CA GLN A 57 20.77 -16.67 -8.87
C GLN A 57 20.30 -15.29 -9.33
N PRO A 58 19.90 -15.12 -10.60
CA PRO A 58 19.38 -13.84 -11.08
C PRO A 58 18.15 -13.40 -10.26
N MET A 59 17.94 -12.10 -10.17
CA MET A 59 16.71 -11.54 -9.60
C MET A 59 15.51 -12.08 -10.37
N ARG A 60 14.51 -12.60 -9.65
CA ARG A 60 13.28 -13.14 -10.28
C ARG A 60 12.40 -12.01 -10.81
N ARG A 61 12.39 -10.89 -10.10
CA ARG A 61 11.65 -9.68 -10.45
C ARG A 61 12.56 -8.47 -10.21
N ARG A 62 12.53 -7.53 -11.16
CA ARG A 62 13.19 -6.22 -11.07
C ARG A 62 12.12 -5.15 -11.21
N ILE A 63 11.82 -4.48 -10.11
CA ILE A 63 10.81 -3.41 -10.04
C ILE A 63 11.39 -2.14 -10.67
N PHE A 64 12.62 -1.78 -10.30
CA PHE A 64 13.32 -0.61 -10.82
C PHE A 64 14.23 -1.06 -11.97
N LYS A 65 13.73 -0.94 -13.20
CA LYS A 65 14.41 -1.39 -14.43
C LYS A 65 15.72 -0.62 -14.66
N ASP A 66 16.63 -1.21 -15.44
CA ASP A 66 17.81 -0.46 -15.88
C ASP A 66 17.40 0.64 -16.88
N GLY A 67 18.14 1.76 -16.87
CA GLY A 67 17.88 2.90 -17.75
C GLY A 67 17.03 3.98 -17.10
N LYS A 68 16.39 4.79 -17.95
CA LYS A 68 15.65 5.99 -17.56
C LYS A 68 14.17 5.89 -17.92
N ASP A 69 13.36 6.71 -17.24
CA ASP A 69 11.91 6.74 -17.44
C ASP A 69 11.46 7.44 -18.73
N GLY A 70 12.35 8.16 -19.42
CA GLY A 70 12.03 8.84 -20.67
C GLY A 70 11.18 10.10 -20.47
N ILE A 71 10.97 10.57 -19.23
CA ILE A 71 10.14 11.74 -18.93
C ILE A 71 11.04 12.97 -18.77
N GLY A 72 10.80 14.02 -19.54
CA GLY A 72 11.56 15.28 -19.45
C GLY A 72 12.85 15.31 -20.28
N ALA A 73 13.78 16.21 -19.92
CA ALA A 73 15.01 16.44 -20.68
C ALA A 73 16.03 15.30 -20.53
N ASN A 74 16.91 15.12 -21.52
CA ASN A 74 18.00 14.11 -21.51
C ASN A 74 17.55 12.66 -21.24
N GLY A 75 16.35 12.31 -21.72
CA GLY A 75 15.78 10.97 -21.53
C GLY A 75 15.29 10.69 -20.11
N GLY A 76 15.19 11.71 -19.25
CA GLY A 76 14.64 11.61 -17.90
C GLY A 76 15.61 11.15 -16.82
N VAL A 77 15.06 10.58 -15.76
CA VAL A 77 15.80 10.15 -14.55
C VAL A 77 15.94 8.63 -14.52
N ALA A 78 16.99 8.12 -13.88
CA ALA A 78 17.17 6.68 -13.78
C ALA A 78 16.12 6.09 -12.83
N TYR A 79 15.54 4.92 -13.17
CA TYR A 79 14.59 4.26 -12.26
C TYR A 79 15.22 3.98 -10.89
N THR A 80 16.54 3.72 -10.84
CA THR A 80 17.25 3.52 -9.59
C THR A 80 17.24 4.75 -8.67
N ASP A 81 17.08 5.96 -9.21
CA ASP A 81 16.99 7.19 -8.42
C ASP A 81 15.61 7.37 -7.78
N MET A 82 14.58 6.70 -8.31
CA MET A 82 13.23 6.68 -7.76
C MET A 82 13.09 5.79 -6.51
N ARG A 83 14.13 5.02 -6.15
CA ARG A 83 14.14 4.14 -4.98
C ARG A 83 14.05 4.96 -3.70
N TRP A 84 13.18 4.54 -2.77
CA TRP A 84 12.98 5.19 -1.48
C TRP A 84 14.29 5.46 -0.73
N SER A 85 15.18 4.46 -0.69
CA SER A 85 16.51 4.51 -0.09
C SER A 85 17.43 5.59 -0.65
N ARG A 86 17.27 6.00 -1.91
CA ARG A 86 18.00 7.12 -2.51
C ARG A 86 17.27 8.44 -2.31
N LEU A 87 15.97 8.43 -2.60
CA LEU A 87 15.13 9.61 -2.58
C LEU A 87 15.11 10.31 -1.22
N LYS A 88 15.08 9.53 -0.12
CA LYS A 88 15.04 10.07 1.25
C LYS A 88 16.27 10.89 1.66
N ASN A 89 17.39 10.76 0.95
CA ASN A 89 18.63 11.49 1.24
C ASN A 89 18.84 12.70 0.33
N GLY A 90 17.93 12.95 -0.63
CA GLY A 90 18.00 14.08 -1.54
C GLY A 90 17.63 15.40 -0.85
N ASP A 91 18.03 16.53 -1.46
CA ASP A 91 17.53 17.84 -1.02
C ASP A 91 16.02 17.98 -1.31
N ALA A 92 15.37 18.87 -0.57
CA ALA A 92 13.92 19.02 -0.62
C ALA A 92 13.39 19.32 -2.03
N GLY A 93 14.08 20.18 -2.79
CA GLY A 93 13.64 20.60 -4.12
C GLY A 93 13.73 19.45 -5.13
N THR A 94 14.88 18.78 -5.18
CA THR A 94 15.07 17.62 -6.04
C THR A 94 14.15 16.47 -5.67
N MET A 95 13.97 16.18 -4.37
CA MET A 95 13.02 15.16 -3.90
C MET A 95 11.61 15.47 -4.38
N PHE A 96 11.15 16.73 -4.22
CA PHE A 96 9.82 17.14 -4.63
C PHE A 96 9.60 16.94 -6.12
N GLN A 97 10.52 17.44 -6.95
CA GLN A 97 10.46 17.29 -8.39
C GLN A 97 10.47 15.81 -8.80
N LEU A 98 11.38 15.01 -8.22
CA LEU A 98 11.51 13.59 -8.50
C LEU A 98 10.20 12.83 -8.19
N VAL A 99 9.62 13.06 -7.00
CA VAL A 99 8.37 12.40 -6.62
C VAL A 99 7.22 12.84 -7.54
N SER A 100 7.05 14.14 -7.76
CA SER A 100 5.90 14.68 -8.50
C SER A 100 5.96 14.37 -10.00
N GLU A 101 7.14 14.51 -10.63
CA GLU A 101 7.31 14.45 -12.08
C GLU A 101 7.71 13.08 -12.60
N HIS A 102 8.25 12.19 -11.74
CA HIS A 102 8.80 10.91 -12.19
C HIS A 102 8.24 9.71 -11.41
N VAL A 103 8.23 9.77 -10.08
CA VAL A 103 7.77 8.61 -9.29
C VAL A 103 6.27 8.37 -9.44
N PHE A 104 5.44 9.41 -9.37
CA PHE A 104 3.99 9.24 -9.55
C PHE A 104 3.60 8.74 -10.96
N PRO A 105 4.21 9.21 -12.06
CA PRO A 105 4.10 8.55 -13.36
C PRO A 105 4.54 7.08 -13.34
N PHE A 106 5.68 6.76 -12.73
CA PHE A 106 6.15 5.38 -12.61
C PHE A 106 5.15 4.47 -11.85
N LEU A 107 4.57 4.95 -10.75
CA LEU A 107 3.54 4.22 -10.02
C LEU A 107 2.28 3.97 -10.87
N ARG A 108 1.96 4.88 -11.80
CA ARG A 108 0.85 4.73 -12.75
C ARG A 108 1.13 3.75 -13.88
N THR A 109 2.39 3.58 -14.32
CA THR A 109 2.76 2.63 -15.38
C THR A 109 2.95 1.21 -14.86
N MET A 110 3.45 1.06 -13.62
CA MET A 110 3.34 -0.20 -12.86
C MET A 110 1.88 -0.68 -12.76
N ALA A 111 0.95 0.25 -12.99
CA ALA A 111 -0.47 0.03 -13.05
C ALA A 111 -1.02 -0.46 -14.41
N GLU A 112 -0.17 -0.70 -15.39
CA GLU A 112 -0.54 -1.21 -16.70
C GLU A 112 -0.14 -2.68 -16.89
N ASP A 113 0.74 -3.21 -16.02
CA ASP A 113 1.24 -4.60 -16.04
C ASP A 113 0.22 -5.63 -15.49
N GLY A 114 -1.06 -5.28 -15.37
CA GLY A 114 -2.16 -6.24 -15.17
C GLY A 114 -2.37 -6.81 -13.77
N THR A 115 -1.70 -6.30 -12.74
CA THR A 115 -1.98 -6.71 -11.33
C THR A 115 -3.26 -6.04 -10.79
N ALA A 116 -3.90 -6.59 -9.75
CA ALA A 116 -5.09 -5.96 -9.16
C ALA A 116 -4.83 -4.52 -8.65
N HIS A 117 -3.59 -4.24 -8.23
CA HIS A 117 -3.11 -2.90 -7.84
C HIS A 117 -3.14 -1.89 -8.99
N ALA A 118 -3.10 -2.41 -10.21
CA ALA A 118 -2.78 -1.68 -11.43
C ALA A 118 -3.99 -0.86 -11.94
N THR A 119 -5.18 -1.43 -11.83
CA THR A 119 -6.42 -0.74 -12.23
C THR A 119 -6.68 0.51 -11.40
N HIS A 120 -6.27 0.51 -10.12
CA HIS A 120 -6.62 1.56 -9.18
C HIS A 120 -5.56 2.68 -9.11
N MET A 121 -4.29 2.44 -9.46
CA MET A 121 -3.27 3.49 -9.43
C MET A 121 -3.33 4.46 -10.62
N LYS A 122 -4.06 4.18 -11.71
CA LYS A 122 -4.19 5.06 -12.90
C LYS A 122 -4.61 6.50 -12.57
N GLY A 123 -5.42 6.67 -11.53
CA GLY A 123 -5.90 7.97 -11.06
C GLY A 123 -5.02 8.68 -10.04
N ALA A 124 -3.86 8.11 -9.66
CA ALA A 124 -3.02 8.65 -8.61
C ALA A 124 -2.53 10.07 -8.94
N ARG A 125 -2.76 11.00 -8.01
CA ARG A 125 -2.33 12.39 -8.10
C ARG A 125 -1.44 12.73 -6.91
N PHE A 126 -0.33 13.40 -7.20
CA PHE A 126 0.51 13.99 -6.17
C PHE A 126 -0.09 15.33 -5.75
N THR A 127 -0.40 15.49 -4.47
CA THR A 127 -1.08 16.70 -3.96
C THR A 127 -0.34 17.37 -2.80
N ILE A 128 0.81 16.84 -2.39
CA ILE A 128 1.65 17.45 -1.35
C ILE A 128 2.09 18.85 -1.82
N PRO A 129 1.70 19.94 -1.13
CA PRO A 129 1.83 21.30 -1.66
C PRO A 129 3.23 21.89 -1.59
N SER A 130 4.16 21.31 -0.81
CA SER A 130 5.49 21.88 -0.65
C SER A 130 6.61 20.85 -0.46
N PRO A 131 7.84 21.18 -0.90
CA PRO A 131 9.04 20.39 -0.65
C PRO A 131 9.28 20.10 0.83
N ALA A 132 9.10 21.10 1.70
CA ALA A 132 9.33 20.97 3.13
C ALA A 132 8.36 19.97 3.77
N LEU A 133 7.08 19.96 3.35
CA LEU A 133 6.13 18.98 3.82
C LEU A 133 6.52 17.56 3.36
N LEU A 134 6.90 17.41 2.09
CA LEU A 134 7.30 16.12 1.54
C LEU A 134 8.46 15.51 2.35
N VAL A 135 9.54 16.27 2.57
CA VAL A 135 10.70 15.81 3.36
C VAL A 135 10.25 15.36 4.76
N LYS A 136 9.44 16.18 5.44
CA LYS A 136 8.95 15.87 6.78
C LYS A 136 8.14 14.57 6.81
N VAL A 137 7.24 14.34 5.85
CA VAL A 137 6.42 13.12 5.83
C VAL A 137 7.24 11.90 5.44
N VAL A 138 8.20 12.04 4.52
CA VAL A 138 9.14 10.97 4.16
C VAL A 138 9.96 10.55 5.38
N ASP A 139 10.51 11.50 6.13
CA ASP A 139 11.27 11.22 7.36
C ASP A 139 10.45 10.52 8.45
N LEU A 140 9.17 10.90 8.59
CA LEU A 140 8.27 10.27 9.54
C LEU A 140 7.89 8.85 9.10
N ILE A 141 7.61 8.67 7.81
CA ILE A 141 7.28 7.36 7.23
C ILE A 141 8.47 6.41 7.31
N ASP A 142 9.71 6.85 7.07
CA ASP A 142 10.92 6.01 7.13
C ASP A 142 11.10 5.34 8.51
N LYS A 143 10.62 5.99 9.57
CA LYS A 143 10.67 5.51 10.96
C LYS A 143 9.57 4.52 11.33
N LEU A 144 8.58 4.31 10.45
CA LEU A 144 7.56 3.28 10.66
C LEU A 144 8.17 1.89 10.45
N PRO A 145 7.83 0.90 11.29
CA PRO A 145 8.24 -0.48 11.06
C PRO A 145 7.42 -1.09 9.92
N MET A 146 8.09 -1.34 8.80
CA MET A 146 7.53 -1.91 7.56
C MET A 146 8.16 -3.27 7.22
N GLN A 147 8.61 -4.03 8.22
CA GLN A 147 9.28 -5.32 8.00
C GLN A 147 8.30 -6.48 8.11
N ASP A 148 7.36 -6.40 9.04
CA ASP A 148 6.37 -7.42 9.32
C ASP A 148 5.01 -7.07 8.67
N ARG A 149 4.36 -8.07 8.07
CA ARG A 149 3.08 -7.92 7.36
C ARG A 149 1.97 -7.52 8.32
N ASP A 150 1.88 -8.20 9.46
CA ASP A 150 0.80 -7.96 10.42
C ASP A 150 0.93 -6.54 10.99
N THR A 151 2.17 -6.10 11.24
CA THR A 151 2.46 -4.71 11.60
C THR A 151 2.04 -3.72 10.51
N LYS A 152 2.32 -3.97 9.22
CA LYS A 152 1.87 -3.09 8.11
C LYS A 152 0.36 -2.97 8.03
N GLY A 153 -0.32 -4.11 8.14
CA GLY A 153 -1.78 -4.19 8.14
C GLY A 153 -2.39 -3.39 9.28
N ASP A 154 -1.93 -3.64 10.51
CA ASP A 154 -2.36 -2.92 11.71
C ASP A 154 -2.13 -1.39 11.60
N LEU A 155 -0.99 -0.97 11.05
CA LEU A 155 -0.68 0.44 10.82
C LEU A 155 -1.69 1.06 9.85
N TYR A 156 -1.96 0.40 8.73
CA TYR A 156 -2.91 0.87 7.72
C TYR A 156 -4.33 0.92 8.27
N GLU A 157 -4.75 -0.10 9.01
CA GLU A 157 -6.06 -0.18 9.65
C GLU A 157 -6.29 0.93 10.68
N TYR A 158 -5.26 1.26 11.46
CA TYR A 158 -5.32 2.39 12.37
C TYR A 158 -5.47 3.72 11.61
N MET A 159 -4.75 3.93 10.51
CA MET A 159 -4.95 5.11 9.66
C MET A 159 -6.39 5.20 9.14
N LEU A 160 -6.93 4.11 8.61
CA LEU A 160 -8.33 4.08 8.12
C LEU A 160 -9.35 4.39 9.23
N SER A 161 -9.07 4.01 10.47
CA SER A 161 -9.94 4.34 11.61
C SER A 161 -10.03 5.85 11.90
N LYS A 162 -9.00 6.63 11.50
CA LYS A 162 -9.00 8.09 11.63
C LYS A 162 -9.96 8.76 10.65
N ILE A 163 -10.16 8.20 9.44
CA ILE A 163 -11.19 8.68 8.50
C ILE A 163 -12.57 8.49 9.09
N ALA A 164 -12.86 7.28 9.61
CA ALA A 164 -14.17 6.94 10.13
C ALA A 164 -14.59 7.88 11.28
N SER A 165 -13.63 8.30 12.10
CA SER A 165 -13.84 9.23 13.21
C SER A 165 -14.04 10.69 12.76
N ALA A 166 -13.62 11.04 11.55
CA ALA A 166 -13.72 12.41 11.02
C ALA A 166 -15.11 12.78 10.50
N GLY A 167 -16.07 11.84 10.47
CA GLY A 167 -17.51 12.09 10.43
C GLY A 167 -18.09 12.82 9.21
N GLN A 168 -17.29 13.22 8.21
CA GLN A 168 -17.75 14.16 7.17
C GLN A 168 -18.35 13.53 5.90
N ASN A 169 -18.15 12.23 5.62
CA ASN A 169 -18.46 11.68 4.28
C ASN A 169 -19.53 10.58 4.23
N GLY A 170 -20.28 10.30 5.31
CA GLY A 170 -21.40 9.35 5.28
C GLY A 170 -21.04 7.90 4.88
N GLN A 171 -19.75 7.56 4.82
CA GLN A 171 -19.26 6.22 4.52
C GLN A 171 -19.25 5.40 5.81
N PHE A 172 -20.22 4.50 5.94
CA PHE A 172 -20.34 3.58 7.07
C PHE A 172 -19.27 2.50 6.98
N ARG A 173 -18.38 2.44 7.98
CA ARG A 173 -17.37 1.40 8.10
C ARG A 173 -17.84 0.32 9.06
N THR A 174 -17.76 -0.95 8.66
CA THR A 174 -18.05 -2.07 9.55
C THR A 174 -16.96 -2.18 10.62
N PRO A 175 -17.30 -2.20 11.93
CA PRO A 175 -16.33 -2.37 13.00
C PRO A 175 -15.61 -3.71 12.89
N ARG A 176 -14.30 -3.73 13.21
CA ARG A 176 -13.44 -4.91 13.02
C ARG A 176 -13.95 -6.16 13.72
N HIS A 177 -14.40 -6.03 14.97
CA HIS A 177 -14.92 -7.16 15.73
C HIS A 177 -16.18 -7.78 15.10
N ILE A 178 -16.99 -6.99 14.39
CA ILE A 178 -18.15 -7.51 13.64
C ILE A 178 -17.70 -8.27 12.40
N ILE A 179 -16.72 -7.73 11.66
CA ILE A 179 -16.13 -8.40 10.51
C ILE A 179 -15.54 -9.74 10.93
N SER A 180 -14.69 -9.77 11.97
CA SER A 180 -14.06 -10.98 12.49
C SER A 180 -15.11 -12.02 12.90
N LEU A 181 -16.13 -11.62 13.67
CA LEU A 181 -17.22 -12.52 14.05
C LEU A 181 -17.90 -13.14 12.83
N MET A 182 -18.26 -12.33 11.83
CA MET A 182 -18.94 -12.80 10.63
C MET A 182 -18.06 -13.77 9.81
N VAL A 183 -16.77 -13.47 9.67
CA VAL A 183 -15.82 -14.34 8.98
C VAL A 183 -15.63 -15.66 9.73
N GLU A 184 -15.46 -15.61 11.04
CA GLU A 184 -15.34 -16.82 11.89
C GLU A 184 -16.58 -17.70 11.80
N MET A 185 -17.78 -17.10 11.79
CA MET A 185 -19.03 -17.85 11.61
C MET A 185 -19.18 -18.43 10.20
N THR A 186 -18.69 -17.73 9.18
CA THR A 186 -18.74 -18.17 7.79
C THR A 186 -17.73 -19.29 7.52
N ALA A 187 -16.59 -19.28 8.23
CA ALA A 187 -15.52 -20.26 8.14
C ALA A 187 -15.06 -20.57 6.68
N PRO A 188 -14.59 -19.55 5.93
CA PRO A 188 -14.19 -19.74 4.53
C PRO A 188 -13.05 -20.75 4.39
N THR A 189 -13.04 -21.47 3.28
CA THR A 189 -12.11 -22.55 2.97
C THR A 189 -11.21 -22.20 1.77
N PRO A 190 -10.05 -22.87 1.62
CA PRO A 190 -9.13 -22.68 0.49
C PRO A 190 -9.72 -22.78 -0.92
N LYS A 191 -10.90 -23.39 -1.09
CA LYS A 191 -11.53 -23.62 -2.40
C LYS A 191 -12.60 -22.58 -2.73
N ASP A 192 -12.95 -21.74 -1.76
CA ASP A 192 -14.06 -20.81 -1.93
C ASP A 192 -13.67 -19.64 -2.83
N ILE A 193 -14.70 -19.02 -3.42
CA ILE A 193 -14.62 -17.73 -4.09
C ILE A 193 -15.40 -16.75 -3.21
N ILE A 194 -14.73 -15.71 -2.76
CA ILE A 194 -15.24 -14.74 -1.80
C ILE A 194 -15.54 -13.44 -2.53
N CYS A 195 -16.79 -13.00 -2.44
CA CYS A 195 -17.27 -11.78 -3.08
C CYS A 195 -17.79 -10.80 -2.03
N ASP A 196 -17.29 -9.56 -2.07
CA ASP A 196 -17.83 -8.44 -1.32
C ASP A 196 -18.33 -7.36 -2.31
N PRO A 197 -19.65 -7.23 -2.52
CA PRO A 197 -20.22 -6.32 -3.51
C PRO A 197 -20.23 -4.84 -3.09
N ALA A 198 -19.83 -4.53 -1.85
CA ALA A 198 -19.74 -3.18 -1.32
C ALA A 198 -18.52 -3.08 -0.39
N CYS A 199 -17.35 -3.35 -0.96
CA CYS A 199 -16.17 -3.73 -0.18
C CYS A 199 -15.54 -2.57 0.60
N GLY A 200 -15.78 -1.31 0.22
CA GLY A 200 -15.17 -0.15 0.84
C GLY A 200 -13.65 -0.29 0.90
N THR A 201 -13.11 -0.37 2.12
CA THR A 201 -11.67 -0.59 2.35
C THR A 201 -11.25 -2.07 2.33
N CYS A 202 -12.04 -2.96 1.72
CA CYS A 202 -11.87 -4.41 1.67
C CYS A 202 -11.80 -5.10 3.04
N GLY A 203 -12.53 -4.61 4.04
CA GLY A 203 -12.42 -5.11 5.43
C GLY A 203 -12.73 -6.60 5.57
N PHE A 204 -13.81 -7.08 4.93
CA PHE A 204 -14.18 -8.49 4.94
C PHE A 204 -13.19 -9.37 4.17
N LEU A 205 -12.72 -8.92 3.01
CA LEU A 205 -11.77 -9.67 2.19
C LEU A 205 -10.42 -9.85 2.90
N VAL A 206 -9.92 -8.79 3.56
CA VAL A 206 -8.72 -8.86 4.41
C VAL A 206 -8.91 -9.89 5.53
N ALA A 207 -10.00 -9.78 6.29
CA ALA A 207 -10.27 -10.67 7.42
C ALA A 207 -10.45 -12.14 6.97
N ALA A 208 -11.06 -12.38 5.80
CA ALA A 208 -11.16 -13.71 5.24
C ALA A 208 -9.78 -14.28 4.84
N GLY A 209 -8.90 -13.45 4.26
CA GLY A 209 -7.52 -13.83 3.95
C GLY A 209 -6.69 -14.17 5.19
N GLU A 210 -6.86 -13.40 6.28
CA GLU A 210 -6.25 -13.69 7.59
C GLU A 210 -6.79 -14.99 8.18
N TYR A 211 -8.12 -15.19 8.19
CA TYR A 211 -8.74 -16.42 8.67
C TYR A 211 -8.19 -17.66 7.95
N LEU A 212 -8.07 -17.60 6.62
CA LEU A 212 -7.53 -18.69 5.81
C LEU A 212 -6.06 -19.00 6.14
N ARG A 213 -5.26 -17.99 6.46
CA ARG A 213 -3.86 -18.17 6.87
C ARG A 213 -3.75 -18.88 8.21
N ASP A 214 -4.56 -18.45 9.17
CA ASP A 214 -4.49 -18.95 10.54
C ASP A 214 -5.07 -20.36 10.66
N ASN A 215 -6.16 -20.63 9.93
CA ASN A 215 -6.90 -21.91 10.03
C ASN A 215 -6.50 -22.92 8.94
N HIS A 216 -5.95 -22.45 7.81
CA HIS A 216 -5.55 -23.30 6.68
C HIS A 216 -4.12 -23.03 6.22
N PRO A 217 -3.09 -23.19 7.09
CA PRO A 217 -1.69 -22.87 6.74
C PRO A 217 -1.17 -23.68 5.54
N LYS A 218 -1.72 -24.87 5.30
CA LYS A 218 -1.40 -25.73 4.15
C LYS A 218 -1.75 -25.10 2.79
N LEU A 219 -2.62 -24.08 2.76
CA LEU A 219 -2.96 -23.32 1.57
C LEU A 219 -1.71 -22.84 0.82
N PHE A 220 -0.65 -22.47 1.54
CA PHE A 220 0.58 -21.94 0.97
C PHE A 220 1.65 -23.00 0.64
N HIS A 221 1.31 -24.29 0.71
CA HIS A 221 2.23 -25.38 0.37
C HIS A 221 1.99 -25.90 -1.05
N GLU A 222 0.73 -25.82 -1.52
CA GLU A 222 0.32 -26.30 -2.83
C GLU A 222 0.27 -25.13 -3.82
N GLN A 223 0.87 -25.32 -5.00
CA GLN A 223 0.95 -24.26 -6.01
C GLN A 223 -0.44 -23.80 -6.48
N GLU A 224 -1.34 -24.75 -6.78
CA GLU A 224 -2.70 -24.45 -7.23
C GLU A 224 -3.51 -23.66 -6.19
N SER A 225 -3.46 -24.10 -4.93
CA SER A 225 -4.10 -23.42 -3.80
C SER A 225 -3.55 -21.99 -3.58
N ARG A 226 -2.24 -21.80 -3.76
CA ARG A 226 -1.61 -20.46 -3.73
C ARG A 226 -2.05 -19.57 -4.87
N ASP A 227 -2.09 -20.11 -6.08
CA ASP A 227 -2.47 -19.36 -7.27
C ASP A 227 -3.94 -18.95 -7.18
N HIS A 228 -4.81 -19.84 -6.70
CA HIS A 228 -6.20 -19.50 -6.39
C HIS A 228 -6.32 -18.38 -5.35
N PHE A 229 -5.55 -18.44 -4.25
CA PHE A 229 -5.54 -17.37 -3.25
C PHE A 229 -5.10 -16.02 -3.83
N ASN A 230 -4.05 -15.99 -4.67
CA ASN A 230 -3.48 -14.75 -5.20
C ASN A 230 -4.28 -14.17 -6.37
N GLU A 231 -5.01 -14.99 -7.15
CA GLU A 231 -5.59 -14.56 -8.42
C GLU A 231 -7.10 -14.80 -8.55
N GLY A 232 -7.65 -15.83 -7.91
CA GLY A 232 -9.01 -16.31 -8.17
C GLY A 232 -9.99 -16.18 -7.00
N MET A 233 -9.50 -16.02 -5.78
CA MET A 233 -10.31 -16.16 -4.56
C MET A 233 -11.10 -14.89 -4.21
N PHE A 234 -10.51 -13.70 -4.31
CA PHE A 234 -11.08 -12.48 -3.75
C PHE A 234 -11.65 -11.55 -4.83
N HIS A 235 -12.93 -11.20 -4.70
CA HIS A 235 -13.64 -10.30 -5.60
C HIS A 235 -14.28 -9.17 -4.81
N GLY A 236 -13.89 -7.94 -5.08
CA GLY A 236 -14.39 -6.75 -4.38
C GLY A 236 -14.98 -5.73 -5.35
N PHE A 237 -16.15 -5.20 -5.04
CA PHE A 237 -16.81 -4.15 -5.82
C PHE A 237 -17.19 -2.99 -4.91
N ASP A 238 -17.03 -1.77 -5.43
CA ASP A 238 -17.47 -0.54 -4.79
C ASP A 238 -17.73 0.51 -5.89
N PHE A 239 -18.63 1.44 -5.64
CA PHE A 239 -18.94 2.51 -6.60
C PHE A 239 -17.94 3.67 -6.49
N ASP A 240 -17.26 3.82 -5.34
CA ASP A 240 -16.26 4.86 -5.12
C ASP A 240 -14.86 4.34 -5.52
N ASN A 241 -14.33 4.90 -6.60
CA ASN A 241 -12.97 4.60 -7.08
C ASN A 241 -11.88 4.86 -6.03
N THR A 242 -12.11 5.78 -5.09
CA THR A 242 -11.22 6.08 -3.97
C THR A 242 -11.22 4.93 -2.97
N MET A 243 -12.39 4.37 -2.66
CA MET A 243 -12.50 3.19 -1.80
C MET A 243 -11.82 1.98 -2.45
N LEU A 244 -12.04 1.75 -3.74
CA LEU A 244 -11.36 0.67 -4.46
C LEU A 244 -9.82 0.81 -4.43
N ARG A 245 -9.30 2.04 -4.57
CA ARG A 245 -7.86 2.33 -4.39
C ARG A 245 -7.37 1.96 -3.00
N ILE A 246 -8.06 2.46 -1.98
CA ILE A 246 -7.71 2.25 -0.58
C ILE A 246 -7.81 0.77 -0.21
N GLY A 247 -8.87 0.09 -0.66
CA GLY A 247 -9.13 -1.32 -0.44
C GLY A 247 -8.11 -2.23 -1.12
N SER A 248 -7.78 -1.98 -2.38
CA SER A 248 -6.72 -2.71 -3.09
C SER A 248 -5.38 -2.58 -2.38
N MET A 249 -5.03 -1.38 -1.93
CA MET A 249 -3.82 -1.15 -1.12
C MET A 249 -3.87 -1.86 0.23
N ASN A 250 -5.05 -1.90 0.86
CA ASN A 250 -5.24 -2.63 2.10
C ASN A 250 -4.96 -4.13 1.93
N MET A 251 -5.54 -4.75 0.89
CA MET A 251 -5.30 -6.16 0.54
C MET A 251 -3.80 -6.43 0.36
N THR A 252 -3.13 -5.57 -0.41
CA THR A 252 -1.68 -5.67 -0.68
C THR A 252 -0.85 -5.66 0.59
N LEU A 253 -1.14 -4.73 1.51
CA LEU A 253 -0.39 -4.59 2.76
C LEU A 253 -0.63 -5.77 3.71
N HIS A 254 -1.80 -6.41 3.61
CA HIS A 254 -2.12 -7.69 4.24
C HIS A 254 -1.66 -8.89 3.40
N GLY A 255 -0.90 -8.66 2.32
CA GLY A 255 -0.28 -9.69 1.49
C GLY A 255 -1.26 -10.51 0.66
N VAL A 256 -2.44 -9.98 0.36
CA VAL A 256 -3.44 -10.59 -0.54
C VAL A 256 -3.33 -9.96 -1.92
#